data_AF-A0A2V8YMR6-F1
#
_entry.id   AF-A0A2V8YMR6-F1
#
_cell.length_a   1.000
_cell.length_b   1.000
_cell.length_c   1.000
_cell.angle_alpha   90.00
_cell.angle_beta   90.00
_cell.angle_gamma   90.00
#
_symmetry.space_group_name_H-M   'P 1'
#
loop_
_entity.id
_entity.type
_entity.pdbx_description
1 polymer ?
#
loop_
_entity_poly.entity_id
_entity_poly.type
_entity_poly.pdbx_seq_one_letter_code
_entity_poly.pdbx_strand_id
1 'polypeptide(L)'
;MSSLGAGVWFLTKHEDKDEQPLFEDANHEKPIPFTSELIHEFTNMLTAVIGYSELALHAIEDSHPAREWLEKIRNHTRELGALLHKIGCSEAVEIW
;
A
#
# COMPACT_ATOMS: atom_id res chain seq x y z
N MET A 1 -20.14 18.34 25.56
CA MET A 1 -20.26 18.67 24.12
C MET A 1 -19.04 19.54 23.80
N SER A 2 -17.92 18.91 23.41
CA SER A 2 -17.40 18.78 22.02
C SER A 2 -16.99 20.15 21.45
N SER A 3 -15.78 20.39 20.94
CA SER A 3 -14.92 19.55 20.12
C SER A 3 -13.46 20.05 20.19
N LEU A 4 -12.50 19.13 20.16
CA LEU A 4 -11.06 19.38 20.05
C LEU A 4 -10.73 20.08 18.72
N GLY A 5 -9.77 21.02 18.78
CA GLY A 5 -9.25 21.72 17.63
C GLY A 5 -8.44 20.79 16.73
N ALA A 6 -8.98 20.49 15.55
CA ALA A 6 -8.23 19.93 14.45
C ALA A 6 -7.62 21.09 13.65
N GLY A 7 -6.29 21.19 13.70
CA GLY A 7 -5.53 22.10 12.86
C GLY A 7 -5.75 21.71 11.40
N VAL A 8 -6.42 22.58 10.65
CA VAL A 8 -6.52 22.51 9.20
C VAL A 8 -5.14 22.84 8.65
N TRP A 9 -4.37 21.81 8.31
CA TRP A 9 -3.17 22.00 7.50
C TRP A 9 -3.62 22.31 6.07
N PHE A 10 -3.20 23.47 5.60
CA PHE A 10 -3.50 24.00 4.27
C PHE A 10 -3.00 23.02 3.20
N LEU A 11 -3.92 22.60 2.31
CA LEU A 11 -3.60 21.99 1.03
C LEU A 11 -2.94 23.05 0.14
N THR A 12 -1.62 23.20 0.20
CA THR A 12 -0.86 23.86 -0.86
C THR A 12 -1.01 23.01 -2.11
N LYS A 13 -1.81 23.51 -3.06
CA LYS A 13 -1.85 22.99 -4.43
C LYS A 13 -0.45 23.13 -5.04
N HIS A 14 0.24 22.01 -5.17
CA HIS A 14 1.33 21.88 -6.12
C HIS A 14 0.71 21.51 -7.47
N GLU A 15 0.70 22.47 -8.40
CA GLU A 15 0.49 22.18 -9.82
C GLU A 15 1.83 21.68 -10.38
N ASP A 16 2.04 20.36 -10.33
CA ASP A 16 3.16 19.72 -11.03
C ASP A 16 2.84 19.61 -12.52
N LYS A 17 3.79 20.06 -13.36
CA LYS A 17 3.63 20.20 -14.82
C LYS A 17 4.07 18.98 -15.61
N ASP A 18 4.54 17.93 -14.95
CA ASP A 18 5.14 16.75 -15.58
C ASP A 18 4.51 15.45 -15.08
N GLU A 19 3.18 15.41 -14.90
CA GLU A 19 2.46 14.15 -14.67
C GLU A 19 2.58 13.25 -15.91
N GLN A 20 3.55 12.34 -15.94
CA GLN A 20 3.55 11.26 -16.93
C GLN A 20 2.45 10.24 -16.56
N PRO A 21 1.49 9.98 -17.47
CA PRO A 21 0.42 9.04 -17.19
C PRO A 21 1.00 7.62 -17.13
N LEU A 22 0.92 6.98 -15.96
CA LEU A 22 1.41 5.60 -15.77
C LEU A 22 0.56 4.56 -16.55
N PHE A 23 -0.59 4.98 -17.08
CA PHE A 23 -1.47 4.19 -17.94
C PHE A 23 -2.12 5.11 -18.98
N GLU A 24 -2.05 4.77 -20.27
CA GLU A 24 -2.93 5.37 -21.28
C GLU A 24 -4.36 4.85 -21.05
N ASP A 25 -5.14 5.59 -20.27
CA ASP A 25 -6.56 5.35 -20.14
C ASP A 25 -7.28 5.84 -21.39
N ALA A 26 -7.86 4.90 -22.15
CA ALA A 26 -8.70 5.18 -23.31
C ALA A 26 -9.96 6.00 -22.96
N ASN A 27 -10.30 6.16 -21.68
CA ASN A 27 -11.49 6.84 -21.18
C ASN A 27 -11.25 8.24 -20.57
N HIS A 28 -10.01 8.76 -20.53
CA HIS A 28 -9.67 10.06 -19.94
C HIS A 28 -10.05 10.22 -18.43
N GLU A 29 -10.21 9.14 -17.67
CA GLU A 29 -10.25 9.23 -16.21
C GLU A 29 -8.83 9.50 -15.70
N LYS A 30 -8.65 10.65 -15.05
CA LYS A 30 -7.36 11.01 -14.45
C LYS A 30 -6.98 9.90 -13.46
N PRO A 31 -5.80 9.23 -13.62
CA PRO A 31 -5.39 8.20 -12.69
C PRO A 31 -5.37 8.79 -11.28
N ILE A 32 -6.00 8.10 -10.32
CA ILE A 32 -5.89 8.51 -8.91
C ILE A 32 -4.44 8.25 -8.51
N PRO A 33 -3.65 9.28 -8.16
CA PRO A 33 -2.27 9.07 -7.75
C PRO A 33 -2.25 8.26 -6.45
N PHE A 34 -1.36 7.28 -6.37
CA PHE A 34 -1.08 6.58 -5.12
C PHE A 34 -0.27 7.52 -4.23
N THR A 35 -0.95 8.35 -3.44
CA THR A 35 -0.25 9.27 -2.55
C THR A 35 0.68 8.51 -1.61
N SER A 36 1.79 9.14 -1.23
CA SER A 36 2.72 8.59 -0.23
C SER A 36 2.01 8.12 1.05
N GLU A 37 0.98 8.86 1.49
CA GLU A 37 0.12 8.48 2.61
C GLU A 37 -0.64 7.17 2.37
N LEU A 38 -1.24 7.00 1.19
CA LEU A 38 -1.95 5.78 0.82
C LEU A 38 -0.99 4.58 0.78
N ILE A 39 0.20 4.74 0.20
CA ILE A 39 1.24 3.69 0.16
C ILE A 39 1.67 3.29 1.57
N HIS A 40 1.84 4.27 2.45
CA HIS A 40 2.18 4.04 3.85
C HIS A 40 1.09 3.28 4.60
N GLU A 41 -0.19 3.65 4.44
CA GLU A 41 -1.31 2.93 5.04
C GLU A 41 -1.41 1.48 4.55
N PHE A 42 -1.26 1.25 3.24
CA PHE A 42 -1.20 -0.10 2.70
C PHE A 42 -0.06 -0.92 3.28
N THR A 43 1.13 -0.33 3.42
CA THR A 43 2.29 -1.00 4.01
C THR A 43 2.03 -1.45 5.45
N ASN A 44 1.37 -0.60 6.24
CA ASN A 44 0.99 -0.95 7.62
C ASN A 44 0.00 -2.11 7.67
N MET A 45 -1.01 -2.10 6.80
CA MET A 45 -1.99 -3.19 6.70
C MET A 45 -1.33 -4.51 6.29
N LEU A 46 -0.48 -4.50 5.27
CA LEU A 46 0.22 -5.71 4.80
C LEU A 46 1.15 -6.27 5.87
N THR A 47 1.81 -5.40 6.65
CA THR A 47 2.65 -5.82 7.78
C THR A 47 1.84 -6.62 8.80
N ALA A 48 0.63 -6.15 9.15
CA ALA A 48 -0.26 -6.88 10.06
C ALA A 48 -0.67 -8.25 9.49
N VAL A 49 -1.05 -8.31 8.20
CA VAL A 49 -1.43 -9.56 7.53
C VAL A 49 -0.28 -10.56 7.50
N ILE A 50 0.94 -10.12 7.18
CA ILE A 50 2.14 -10.96 7.21
C ILE A 50 2.34 -11.51 8.63
N GLY A 51 2.36 -10.64 9.64
CA GLY A 51 2.58 -11.04 11.03
C GLY A 51 1.56 -12.07 11.52
N TYR A 52 0.27 -11.85 11.28
CA TYR A 52 -0.76 -12.83 11.66
C TYR A 52 -0.68 -14.13 10.86
N SER A 53 -0.32 -14.08 9.57
CA SER A 53 -0.13 -15.30 8.78
C SER A 53 1.06 -16.14 9.29
N GLU A 54 2.14 -15.49 9.73
CA GLU A 54 3.31 -16.16 10.30
C GLU A 54 3.00 -16.78 11.67
N LEU A 55 2.29 -16.05 12.53
CA LEU A 55 1.84 -16.57 13.82
C LEU A 55 0.89 -17.77 13.64
N ALA A 56 -0.04 -17.68 12.71
CA ALA A 56 -0.96 -18.78 12.40
C ALA A 56 -0.22 -20.02 11.88
N LEU A 57 0.75 -19.84 10.96
CA LEU A 57 1.59 -20.93 10.45
C LEU A 57 2.46 -21.56 11.54
N HIS A 58 2.89 -20.78 12.53
CA HIS A 58 3.64 -21.30 13.67
C HIS A 58 2.76 -22.11 14.63
N ALA A 59 1.48 -21.76 14.75
CA ALA A 59 0.56 -22.38 15.71
C ALA A 59 -0.11 -23.67 15.21
N ILE A 60 -0.10 -23.95 13.90
CA ILE A 60 -0.74 -25.13 13.32
C ILE A 60 0.27 -26.22 12.95
N GLU A 61 -0.17 -27.48 12.92
CA GLU A 61 0.64 -28.59 12.46
C GLU A 61 0.96 -28.50 10.95
N ASP A 62 2.02 -29.19 10.53
CA ASP A 62 2.44 -29.24 9.12
C ASP A 62 1.42 -29.93 8.21
N SER A 63 0.64 -30.87 8.75
CA SER A 63 -0.42 -31.59 8.04
C SER A 63 -1.76 -30.83 7.99
N HIS A 64 -1.87 -29.68 8.67
CA HIS A 64 -3.14 -29.00 8.83
C HIS A 64 -3.65 -28.43 7.49
N PRO A 65 -4.91 -28.69 7.06
CA PRO A 65 -5.42 -28.28 5.75
C PRO A 65 -5.35 -26.76 5.48
N ALA A 66 -5.39 -25.94 6.53
CA ALA A 66 -5.28 -24.49 6.39
C ALA A 66 -3.86 -23.98 6.06
N ARG A 67 -2.83 -24.82 6.19
CA ARG A 67 -1.43 -24.42 5.99
C ARG A 67 -1.18 -23.90 4.58
N GLU A 68 -1.65 -24.62 3.56
CA GLU A 68 -1.52 -24.19 2.16
C GLU A 68 -2.07 -22.78 1.94
N TRP A 69 -3.23 -22.48 2.53
CA TRP A 69 -3.89 -21.18 2.39
C TRP A 69 -3.14 -20.07 3.12
N LEU A 70 -2.64 -20.35 4.33
CA LEU A 70 -1.84 -19.40 5.09
C LEU A 70 -0.49 -19.11 4.41
N GLU A 71 0.14 -20.11 3.80
CA GLU A 71 1.35 -19.91 3.00
C GLU A 71 1.06 -19.06 1.76
N LYS A 72 -0.06 -19.29 1.08
CA LYS A 72 -0.50 -18.43 -0.03
C LYS A 72 -0.71 -16.99 0.45
N ILE A 73 -1.44 -16.77 1.55
CA ILE A 73 -1.65 -15.43 2.11
C ILE A 73 -0.30 -14.74 2.37
N ARG A 74 0.61 -15.42 3.08
CA ARG A 74 1.94 -14.89 3.39
C ARG A 74 2.72 -14.52 2.13
N ASN A 75 2.75 -15.40 1.13
CA ASN A 75 3.55 -15.21 -0.08
C ASN A 75 3.00 -14.08 -0.95
N HIS A 76 1.70 -14.06 -1.24
CA HIS A 76 1.07 -13.01 -2.04
C HIS A 76 1.14 -11.64 -1.35
N THR A 77 1.03 -11.60 -0.02
CA THR A 77 1.14 -10.34 0.73
C THR A 77 2.56 -9.77 0.65
N ARG A 78 3.59 -10.63 0.68
CA ARG A 78 4.99 -10.21 0.49
C ARG A 78 5.26 -9.71 -0.93
N GLU A 79 4.71 -10.40 -1.94
CA GLU A 79 4.81 -9.96 -3.33
C GLU A 79 4.13 -8.61 -3.55
N LEU A 80 2.95 -8.41 -2.98
CA LEU A 80 2.23 -7.13 -3.03
C LEU A 80 3.02 -6.02 -2.31
N GLY A 81 3.61 -6.30 -1.15
CA GLY A 81 4.49 -5.35 -0.46
C GLY A 81 5.69 -4.93 -1.31
N ALA A 82 6.31 -5.88 -2.03
CA ALA A 82 7.40 -5.59 -2.95
C ALA A 82 6.95 -4.74 -4.16
N LEU A 83 5.73 -4.95 -4.65
CA LEU A 83 5.15 -4.12 -5.72
C LEU A 83 4.83 -2.71 -5.24
N LEU A 84 4.22 -2.55 -4.07
CA LEU A 84 3.96 -1.23 -3.47
C LEU A 84 5.25 -0.46 -3.21
N HIS A 85 6.31 -1.12 -2.75
CA HIS A 85 7.61 -0.48 -2.61
C HIS A 85 8.15 0.03 -3.96
N LYS A 86 7.98 -0.73 -5.04
CA LYS A 86 8.39 -0.27 -6.39
C LYS A 86 7.59 0.95 -6.83
N ILE A 87 6.28 0.98 -6.58
CA ILE A 87 5.42 2.12 -6.89
C ILE A 87 5.86 3.36 -6.09
N GLY A 88 6.00 3.23 -4.77
CA GLY A 88 6.40 4.34 -3.90
C GLY A 88 7.84 4.83 -4.13
N CYS A 89 8.74 3.95 -4.58
CA CYS A 89 10.09 4.35 -4.95
C CYS A 89 10.15 4.95 -6.36
N SER A 90 9.21 4.63 -7.26
CA SER A 90 9.12 5.24 -8.59
C SER A 90 8.73 6.72 -8.53
N GLU A 91 7.95 7.13 -7.53
CA GLU A 91 7.65 8.55 -7.27
C GLU A 91 8.86 9.32 -6.69
N ALA A 92 9.85 8.62 -6.11
CA ALA A 92 11.03 9.24 -5.53
C ALA A 92 12.15 9.53 -6.55
N VAL A 93 12.01 9.11 -7.82
CA VAL A 93 13.06 9.22 -8.84
C VAL A 93 12.98 10.51 -9.65
N GLU A 94 11.89 11.29 -9.58
CA GLU A 94 11.77 12.58 -10.29
C GLU A 94 12.05 13.81 -9.40
N ILE A 95 12.77 13.63 -8.28
CA ILE A 95 13.16 14.72 -7.39
C ILE A 95 14.70 14.84 -7.30
N TRP A 96 15.40 14.97 -8.44
CA TRP A 96 16.77 15.52 -8.51
C TRP A 96 17.01 16.26 -9.82
#